data_AF-A0A813KHG7-F1
#
_entry.id   AF-A0A813KHG7-F1
#
_cell.length_a   1.000
_cell.length_b   1.000
_cell.length_c   1.000
_cell.angle_alpha   90.00
_cell.angle_beta   90.00
_cell.angle_gamma   90.00
#
_symmetry.space_group_name_H-M   'P 1'
#
loop_
_entity.id
_entity.type
_entity.pdbx_description
1 polymer ?
#
loop_
_entity_poly.entity_id
_entity_poly.type
_entity_poly.pdbx_seq_one_letter_code
_entity_poly.pdbx_strand_id
1 'polypeptide(L)'
;VLAEAWMDDDCLGHLSGGGNYHTHAGRWTPDQREVCGLPRDIPGKHSELLGWAFDGYGLYGPQDVDGQSPQDLDACGGHSGLTAGATASAYHYHMADMYPYALECYKGCPEPSNNFRFKDLPCVQEAPRSGSAEL
;
A
#
# COMPACT_ATOMS: atom_id res chain seq x y z
N VAL A 1 19.60 -7.74 -12.03
CA VAL A 1 19.54 -8.54 -10.79
C VAL A 1 19.42 -7.53 -9.68
N LEU A 2 18.26 -7.42 -9.04
CA LEU A 2 18.10 -6.53 -7.89
C LEU A 2 19.06 -7.04 -6.79
N ALA A 3 19.74 -6.13 -6.11
CA ALA A 3 20.50 -6.51 -4.93
C ALA A 3 19.57 -7.27 -3.97
N GLU A 4 20.09 -8.27 -3.26
CA GLU A 4 19.38 -9.00 -2.19
C GLU A 4 18.37 -10.09 -2.61
N ALA A 5 18.01 -10.21 -3.89
CA ALA A 5 17.01 -11.19 -4.37
C ALA A 5 17.32 -12.69 -4.08
N TRP A 6 18.56 -13.02 -3.72
CA TRP A 6 18.95 -14.39 -3.32
C TRP A 6 18.64 -14.71 -1.85
N MET A 7 18.24 -13.70 -1.07
CA MET A 7 17.82 -13.84 0.34
C MET A 7 16.30 -13.90 0.51
N ASP A 8 15.55 -13.65 -0.57
CA ASP A 8 14.10 -13.65 -0.55
C ASP A 8 13.56 -15.05 -0.28
N ASP A 9 12.51 -15.12 0.53
CA ASP A 9 11.68 -16.30 0.63
C ASP A 9 10.72 -16.43 -0.58
N ASP A 10 9.86 -17.46 -0.56
CA ASP A 10 8.88 -17.70 -1.62
C ASP A 10 7.87 -16.52 -1.79
N CYS A 11 7.79 -15.64 -0.80
CA CYS A 11 6.95 -14.45 -0.74
C CYS A 11 7.67 -13.17 -1.14
N LEU A 12 8.87 -13.28 -1.72
CA LEU A 12 9.65 -12.16 -2.26
C LEU A 12 10.10 -11.15 -1.20
N GLY A 13 10.20 -11.59 0.06
CA GLY A 13 10.65 -10.75 1.15
C GLY A 13 11.73 -11.39 2.00
N HIS A 14 12.42 -10.56 2.76
CA HIS A 14 13.49 -10.99 3.65
C HIS A 14 13.61 -10.08 4.88
N LEU A 15 14.32 -10.58 5.89
CA LEU A 15 14.68 -9.79 7.06
C LEU A 15 15.78 -8.79 6.69
N SER A 16 15.58 -7.54 7.06
CA SER A 16 16.66 -6.56 7.16
C SER A 16 17.57 -6.91 8.34
N GLY A 17 18.81 -6.42 8.36
CA GLY A 17 19.72 -6.57 9.51
C GLY A 17 19.15 -6.05 10.83
N GLY A 18 18.12 -5.19 10.79
CA GLY A 18 17.36 -4.72 11.96
C GLY A 18 16.16 -5.59 12.36
N GLY A 19 15.95 -6.75 11.73
CA GLY A 19 14.89 -7.70 12.07
C GLY A 19 13.51 -7.43 11.45
N ASN A 20 13.35 -6.36 10.66
CA ASN A 20 12.10 -6.09 9.95
C ASN A 20 12.02 -6.91 8.68
N TYR A 21 10.91 -7.61 8.47
CA TYR A 21 10.61 -8.24 7.19
C TYR A 21 10.15 -7.19 6.18
N HIS A 22 10.70 -7.22 4.97
CA HIS A 22 10.34 -6.30 3.90
C HIS A 22 10.50 -6.97 2.54
N THR A 23 9.88 -6.40 1.52
CA THR A 23 9.94 -6.86 0.13
C THR A 23 10.39 -5.73 -0.78
N HIS A 24 11.15 -6.08 -1.83
CA HIS A 24 11.56 -5.16 -2.91
C HIS A 24 10.80 -5.44 -4.21
N ALA A 25 9.72 -6.21 -4.16
CA ALA A 25 8.91 -6.57 -5.32
C ALA A 25 7.46 -6.12 -5.12
N GLY A 26 6.91 -5.41 -6.11
CA GLY A 26 5.49 -5.03 -6.10
C GLY A 26 4.56 -6.04 -6.76
N ARG A 27 5.11 -6.92 -7.61
CA ARG A 27 4.33 -7.82 -8.45
C ARG A 27 4.37 -9.26 -7.94
N TRP A 28 3.52 -9.58 -6.98
CA TRP A 28 3.18 -10.98 -6.70
C TRP A 28 2.28 -11.53 -7.79
N THR A 29 2.59 -12.73 -8.27
CA THR A 29 1.64 -13.47 -9.10
C THR A 29 0.40 -13.87 -8.28
N PRO A 30 -0.75 -14.14 -8.92
CA PRO A 30 -1.92 -14.64 -8.20
C PRO A 30 -1.64 -15.88 -7.35
N ASP A 31 -0.79 -16.79 -7.83
CA ASP A 31 -0.42 -18.00 -7.10
C ASP A 31 0.48 -17.69 -5.90
N GLN A 32 1.46 -16.79 -6.07
CA GLN A 32 2.29 -16.34 -4.95
C GLN A 32 1.45 -15.70 -3.85
N ARG A 33 0.46 -14.87 -4.20
CA ARG A 33 -0.40 -14.24 -3.20
C ARG A 33 -1.12 -15.26 -2.33
N GLU A 34 -1.70 -16.30 -2.92
CA GLU A 34 -2.37 -17.34 -2.14
C GLU A 34 -1.42 -18.11 -1.23
N VAL A 35 -0.25 -18.52 -1.75
CA VAL A 35 0.76 -19.23 -0.95
C VAL A 35 1.24 -18.36 0.23
N CYS A 36 1.30 -17.04 0.02
CA CYS A 36 1.74 -16.07 1.02
C CYS A 36 0.61 -15.51 1.89
N GLY A 37 -0.61 -16.07 1.80
CA GLY A 37 -1.75 -15.65 2.61
C GLY A 37 -2.28 -14.25 2.27
N LEU A 38 -1.93 -13.71 1.11
CA LEU A 38 -2.44 -12.46 0.56
C LEU A 38 -3.66 -12.71 -0.34
N PRO A 39 -4.61 -11.76 -0.41
CA PRO A 39 -5.77 -11.90 -1.26
C PRO A 39 -5.38 -11.87 -2.74
N ARG A 40 -5.99 -12.76 -3.52
CA ARG A 40 -5.87 -12.77 -4.98
C ARG A 40 -6.69 -11.64 -5.58
N ASP A 41 -6.13 -10.97 -6.58
CA ASP A 41 -6.94 -10.04 -7.37
C ASP A 41 -7.95 -10.80 -8.21
N ILE A 42 -9.16 -10.24 -8.32
CA ILE A 42 -10.25 -10.78 -9.13
C ILE A 42 -10.37 -9.94 -10.40
N PRO A 43 -10.33 -10.53 -11.61
CA PRO A 43 -10.46 -9.76 -12.84
C PRO A 43 -11.72 -8.88 -12.86
N GLY A 44 -11.55 -7.59 -13.17
CA GLY A 44 -12.64 -6.61 -13.21
C GLY A 44 -13.11 -6.12 -11.84
N LYS A 45 -12.29 -6.30 -10.79
CA LYS A 45 -12.54 -5.79 -9.45
C LYS A 45 -11.34 -5.00 -8.95
N HIS A 46 -11.62 -4.04 -8.08
CA HIS A 46 -10.59 -3.43 -7.24
C HIS A 46 -9.82 -4.50 -6.47
N SER A 47 -8.50 -4.32 -6.33
CA SER A 47 -7.68 -5.16 -5.48
C SER A 47 -8.20 -5.18 -4.04
N GLU A 48 -7.99 -6.27 -3.32
CA GLU A 48 -8.31 -6.33 -1.89
C GLU A 48 -7.24 -5.62 -1.05
N LEU A 49 -7.58 -5.29 0.19
CA LEU A 49 -6.68 -4.63 1.13
C LEU A 49 -5.50 -5.56 1.47
N LEU A 50 -4.27 -5.07 1.29
CA LEU A 50 -3.04 -5.79 1.61
C LEU A 50 -2.48 -5.38 2.99
N GLY A 51 -2.69 -4.13 3.38
CA GLY A 51 -2.19 -3.62 4.66
C GLY A 51 -2.52 -2.15 4.89
N TRP A 52 -1.95 -1.58 5.94
CA TRP A 52 -2.13 -0.18 6.31
C TRP A 52 -0.78 0.52 6.33
N ALA A 53 -0.71 1.68 5.68
CA ALA A 53 0.44 2.58 5.77
C ALA A 53 0.50 3.23 7.16
N PHE A 54 1.67 3.71 7.56
CA PHE A 54 1.89 4.26 8.90
C PHE A 54 1.09 5.56 9.18
N ASP A 55 0.61 6.24 8.13
CA ASP A 55 -0.29 7.38 8.19
C ASP A 55 -1.78 7.01 8.21
N GLY A 56 -2.10 5.71 8.26
CA GLY A 56 -3.46 5.21 8.47
C GLY A 56 -4.28 5.00 7.21
N TYR A 57 -3.72 5.21 6.01
CA TYR A 57 -4.42 4.88 4.75
C TYR A 57 -4.16 3.43 4.31
N GLY A 58 -5.16 2.83 3.68
CA GLY A 58 -5.09 1.46 3.18
C GLY A 58 -4.12 1.33 2.00
N LEU A 59 -3.40 0.23 1.94
CA LEU A 59 -2.55 -0.19 0.83
C LEU A 59 -3.20 -1.38 0.14
N TYR A 60 -3.50 -1.22 -1.14
CA TYR A 60 -4.16 -2.21 -1.98
C TYR A 60 -3.21 -2.74 -3.06
N GLY A 61 -3.61 -3.82 -3.71
CA GLY A 61 -2.94 -4.29 -4.93
C GLY A 61 -3.06 -3.31 -6.12
N PRO A 62 -2.58 -3.69 -7.30
CA PRO A 62 -2.41 -2.80 -8.45
C PRO A 62 -3.71 -2.48 -9.21
N GLN A 63 -4.86 -3.04 -8.82
CA GLN A 63 -6.13 -2.87 -9.53
C GLN A 63 -7.06 -1.88 -8.84
N ASP A 64 -7.62 -0.97 -9.62
CA ASP A 64 -8.72 -0.06 -9.29
C ASP A 64 -10.08 -0.74 -9.61
N VAL A 65 -11.20 -0.04 -9.42
CA VAL A 65 -12.60 -0.54 -9.45
C VAL A 65 -12.99 -1.38 -10.67
N ASP A 66 -12.32 -1.20 -11.80
CA ASP A 66 -12.56 -1.89 -13.07
C ASP A 66 -11.52 -2.99 -13.38
N GLY A 67 -10.66 -3.31 -12.41
CA GLY A 67 -9.58 -4.28 -12.57
C GLY A 67 -8.37 -3.74 -13.35
N GLN A 68 -8.36 -2.45 -13.71
CA GLN A 68 -7.24 -1.81 -14.39
C GLN A 68 -6.32 -1.11 -13.39
N SER A 69 -5.10 -0.79 -13.81
CA SER A 69 -4.23 0.06 -13.00
C SER A 69 -4.77 1.49 -12.95
N PRO A 70 -4.75 2.14 -11.78
CA PRO A 70 -5.19 3.52 -11.64
C PRO A 70 -4.32 4.45 -12.51
N GLN A 71 -4.96 5.45 -13.10
CA GLN A 71 -4.31 6.40 -14.04
C GLN A 71 -4.12 7.79 -13.43
N ASP A 72 -4.58 7.99 -12.20
CA ASP A 72 -4.66 9.27 -11.48
C ASP A 72 -3.96 9.21 -10.11
N LEU A 73 -2.97 8.32 -9.96
CA LEU A 73 -2.14 8.28 -8.77
C LEU A 73 -1.38 9.61 -8.59
N ASP A 74 -1.34 10.08 -7.35
CA ASP A 74 -0.51 11.21 -6.95
C ASP A 74 0.97 10.80 -6.79
N ALA A 75 1.81 11.77 -6.41
CA ALA A 75 3.24 11.54 -6.23
C ALA A 75 3.59 10.52 -5.12
N CYS A 76 2.66 10.23 -4.20
CA CYS A 76 2.88 9.22 -3.17
C CYS A 76 2.43 7.82 -3.59
N GLY A 77 1.82 7.67 -4.78
CA GLY A 77 1.33 6.40 -5.29
C GLY A 77 -0.09 6.05 -4.82
N GLY A 78 -0.88 7.07 -4.42
CA GLY A 78 -2.27 6.87 -4.02
C GLY A 78 -3.24 7.82 -4.70
N HIS A 79 -4.54 7.59 -4.50
CA HIS A 79 -5.60 8.43 -5.03
C HIS A 79 -6.87 8.32 -4.17
N SER A 80 -7.92 9.09 -4.48
CA SER A 80 -9.22 8.99 -3.81
C SER A 80 -10.24 8.31 -4.70
N GLY A 81 -10.75 7.16 -4.27
CA GLY A 81 -11.67 6.33 -5.05
C GLY A 81 -12.48 5.40 -4.16
N LEU A 82 -13.38 4.62 -4.78
CA LEU A 82 -14.06 3.52 -4.08
C LEU A 82 -13.10 2.33 -4.01
N THR A 83 -12.97 1.72 -2.83
CA THR A 83 -12.18 0.50 -2.64
C THR A 83 -13.08 -0.74 -2.57
N ALA A 84 -12.47 -1.93 -2.57
CA ALA A 84 -13.19 -3.19 -2.41
C ALA A 84 -14.09 -3.18 -1.16
N GLY A 85 -15.40 -3.35 -1.37
CA GLY A 85 -16.41 -3.39 -0.30
C GLY A 85 -16.81 -2.04 0.32
N ALA A 86 -16.20 -0.93 -0.10
CA ALA A 86 -16.53 0.39 0.43
C ALA A 86 -17.77 1.00 -0.24
N THR A 87 -18.57 1.71 0.53
CA THR A 87 -19.76 2.46 0.06
C THR A 87 -19.48 3.95 -0.15
N ALA A 88 -18.31 4.43 0.27
CA ALA A 88 -17.89 5.81 0.14
C ALA A 88 -16.43 5.86 -0.31
N SER A 89 -16.09 6.90 -1.10
CA SER A 89 -14.73 7.09 -1.58
C SER A 89 -13.79 7.50 -0.44
N ALA A 90 -12.59 6.93 -0.43
CA ALA A 90 -11.54 7.23 0.51
C ALA A 90 -10.19 7.29 -0.21
N TYR A 91 -9.24 8.03 0.37
CA TYR A 91 -7.87 7.99 -0.11
C TYR A 91 -7.22 6.66 0.24
N HIS A 92 -6.48 6.08 -0.70
CA HIS A 92 -5.76 4.82 -0.52
C HIS A 92 -4.58 4.72 -1.50
N TYR A 93 -3.65 3.83 -1.18
CA TYR A 93 -2.45 3.58 -1.99
C TYR A 93 -2.56 2.30 -2.79
N HIS A 94 -1.83 2.23 -3.89
CA HIS A 94 -1.68 1.02 -4.69
C HIS A 94 -0.24 0.54 -4.70
N MET A 95 -0.07 -0.76 -4.53
CA MET A 95 1.15 -1.45 -4.95
C MET A 95 1.28 -1.33 -6.47
N ALA A 96 2.49 -1.06 -6.94
CA ALA A 96 2.79 -0.89 -8.37
C ALA A 96 3.68 -2.03 -8.88
N ASP A 97 3.53 -2.38 -10.15
CA ASP A 97 4.40 -3.36 -10.81
C ASP A 97 5.80 -2.79 -11.14
N MET A 98 6.01 -1.49 -10.89
CA MET A 98 7.27 -0.77 -11.11
C MET A 98 7.69 0.00 -9.87
N TYR A 99 9.01 0.21 -9.72
CA TYR A 99 9.58 1.03 -8.65
C TYR A 99 8.84 2.38 -8.59
N PRO A 100 8.42 2.84 -7.40
CA PRO A 100 8.79 2.42 -6.03
C PRO A 100 8.09 1.17 -5.47
N TYR A 101 7.26 0.48 -6.27
CA TYR A 101 6.48 -0.72 -5.91
C TYR A 101 5.39 -0.56 -4.84
N ALA A 102 5.52 0.41 -3.93
CA ALA A 102 4.54 0.70 -2.89
C ALA A 102 4.35 2.22 -2.74
N LEU A 103 5.04 2.84 -1.77
CA LEU A 103 4.83 4.22 -1.35
C LEU A 103 6.12 5.03 -1.57
N GLU A 104 6.03 6.21 -2.18
CA GLU A 104 7.15 7.19 -2.18
C GLU A 104 7.10 8.10 -0.97
N CYS A 105 5.90 8.43 -0.50
CA CYS A 105 5.63 9.33 0.61
C CYS A 105 4.33 8.97 1.32
N TYR A 106 4.10 9.62 2.46
CA TYR A 106 2.82 9.58 3.17
C TYR A 106 1.99 10.81 2.83
N LYS A 107 0.74 10.57 2.43
CA LYS A 107 -0.31 11.56 2.22
C LYS A 107 -0.75 12.18 3.55
N GLY A 108 -0.87 11.36 4.58
CA GLY A 108 -1.19 11.78 5.93
C GLY A 108 0.04 11.93 6.82
N CYS A 109 -0.21 12.13 8.11
CA CYS A 109 0.85 12.13 9.10
C CYS A 109 0.98 10.74 9.72
N PRO A 110 2.16 10.10 9.63
CA PRO A 110 2.43 8.89 10.37
C PRO A 110 2.19 9.09 11.86
N GLU A 111 1.41 8.21 12.47
CA GLU A 111 1.23 8.22 13.93
C GLU A 111 2.54 7.76 14.59
N PRO A 112 3.23 8.60 15.39
CA PRO A 112 4.51 8.24 15.97
C PRO A 112 4.47 6.96 16.83
N SER A 113 3.31 6.61 17.41
CA SER A 113 3.16 5.34 18.14
C SER A 113 3.26 4.10 17.23
N ASN A 114 2.94 4.23 15.94
CA ASN A 114 3.03 3.12 14.99
C ASN A 114 4.47 2.86 14.52
N ASN A 115 5.32 3.89 14.55
CA ASN A 115 6.75 3.76 14.25
C ASN A 115 7.56 4.91 14.85
N PHE A 116 8.32 4.61 15.92
CA PHE A 116 9.13 5.59 16.66
C PHE A 116 10.18 6.31 15.80
N ARG A 117 10.52 5.79 14.62
CA ARG A 117 11.44 6.44 13.69
C ARG A 117 10.86 7.69 13.04
N PHE A 118 9.54 7.90 13.10
CA PHE A 118 8.88 9.06 12.51
C PHE A 118 8.58 10.19 13.49
N LYS A 119 9.06 10.11 14.73
CA LYS A 119 8.80 11.15 15.76
C LYS A 119 9.16 12.58 15.32
N ASP A 120 10.15 12.72 14.44
CA ASP A 120 10.66 14.00 13.94
C ASP A 120 10.29 14.23 12.46
N LEU A 121 9.46 13.37 11.86
CA LEU A 121 9.07 13.51 10.46
C LEU A 121 8.18 14.75 10.31
N PRO A 122 8.61 15.78 9.55
CA PRO A 122 7.77 16.94 9.33
C PRO A 122 6.55 16.52 8.51
N CYS A 123 5.36 16.74 9.06
CA CYS A 123 4.12 16.47 8.36
C CYS A 123 3.15 17.63 8.53
N VAL A 124 2.43 17.93 7.45
CA VAL A 124 1.31 18.87 7.46
C VAL A 124 0.05 18.03 7.33
N GLN A 125 -0.76 17.95 8.40
CA GLN A 125 -2.09 17.37 8.26
C GLN A 125 -2.88 18.25 7.29
N GLU A 126 -3.28 17.68 6.15
CA GLU A 126 -4.30 18.32 5.32
C GLU A 126 -5.58 18.45 6.17
N ALA A 127 -6.18 19.65 6.17
CA ALA A 127 -7.38 19.90 6.97
C ALA A 127 -8.45 18.84 6.65
N PRO A 128 -9.21 18.34 7.65
CA PRO A 128 -10.26 17.38 7.40
C PRO A 128 -11.21 17.96 6.35
N ARG A 129 -11.43 17.23 5.25
CA ARG A 129 -12.49 17.61 4.30
C ARG A 129 -13.80 17.63 5.09
N SER A 130 -14.47 18.77 5.11
CA SER A 130 -15.77 18.93 5.76
C SER A 130 -16.72 17.83 5.27
N GLY A 131 -16.95 16.80 6.08
CA GLY A 131 -17.83 15.68 5.70
C GLY A 131 -17.49 14.31 6.29
N SER A 132 -16.30 14.07 6.84
CA SER A 132 -16.00 12.80 7.51
C SER A 132 -16.52 12.83 8.95
N ALA A 133 -17.78 12.45 9.13
CA ALA A 133 -18.33 12.15 10.43
C ALA A 133 -17.56 10.99 11.06
N GLU A 134 -17.06 11.21 12.27
CA GLU A 134 -16.59 10.18 13.19
C GLU A 134 -17.74 9.18 13.42
N LEU A 135 -17.44 7.88 13.32
CA LEU A 135 -18.28 6.79 13.82
C LEU A 135 -17.84 6.44 15.24
#